data_AF-A0ABD1KCF6-F1
#
_entry.id   AF-A0ABD1KCF6-F1
#
_cell.length_a   1.000
_cell.length_b   1.000
_cell.length_c   1.000
_cell.angle_alpha   90.00
_cell.angle_beta   90.00
_cell.angle_gamma   90.00
#
_symmetry.space_group_name_H-M   'P 1'
#
loop_
_entity.id
_entity.type
_entity.pdbx_description
1 polymer ?
#
loop_
_entity_poly.entity_id
_entity_poly.type
_entity_poly.pdbx_seq_one_letter_code
_entity_poly.pdbx_strand_id
1 'polypeptide(L)'
;MKVFIFCVVVLLAVSSGFALDCIRCVPPKAGETCTASTETCPPGKDACAATKFLRPPYGYYQKCMSMSDCKMLQTNSYININCCQKDLCNVFKQDL
;
A
#
# COMPACT_ATOMS: atom_id res chain seq x y z
N MET A 1 -21.85 -33.78 1.42
CA MET A 1 -21.37 -33.29 2.73
C MET A 1 -19.89 -32.91 2.70
N LYS A 2 -18.97 -33.82 2.35
CA LYS A 2 -17.52 -33.54 2.31
C LYS A 2 -17.10 -32.44 1.32
N VAL A 3 -17.72 -32.39 0.13
CA VAL A 3 -17.44 -31.37 -0.90
C VAL A 3 -17.86 -29.96 -0.46
N PHE A 4 -18.99 -29.84 0.23
CA PHE A 4 -19.45 -28.56 0.76
C PHE A 4 -18.48 -27.99 1.81
N ILE A 5 -17.95 -28.85 2.69
CA ILE A 5 -16.95 -28.44 3.68
C ILE A 5 -15.68 -27.95 2.98
N PHE A 6 -15.21 -28.67 1.96
CA PHE A 6 -14.06 -28.25 1.16
C PHE A 6 -14.28 -26.90 0.46
N CYS A 7 -15.44 -26.69 -0.16
CA CYS A 7 -15.77 -25.40 -0.79
C CYS A 7 -15.79 -24.24 0.23
N VAL A 8 -16.35 -24.46 1.42
CA VAL A 8 -16.38 -23.43 2.48
C VAL A 8 -14.97 -23.13 2.98
N VAL A 9 -14.11 -24.13 3.18
CA VAL A 9 -12.72 -23.93 3.61
C VAL A 9 -11.91 -23.19 2.55
N VAL A 10 -12.06 -23.52 1.28
CA VAL A 10 -11.36 -22.83 0.17
C VAL A 10 -11.87 -21.39 0.01
N LEU A 11 -13.17 -21.15 0.11
CA LEU A 11 -13.73 -19.79 0.09
C LEU A 11 -13.22 -18.95 1.26
N LEU A 12 -13.13 -19.53 2.46
CA LEU A 12 -12.56 -18.87 3.63
C LEU A 12 -11.07 -18.58 3.43
N ALA A 13 -10.30 -19.52 2.89
CA ALA A 13 -8.87 -19.36 2.61
C ALA A 13 -8.58 -18.31 1.52
N VAL A 14 -9.46 -18.16 0.53
CA VAL A 14 -9.36 -17.11 -0.50
C VAL A 14 -9.84 -15.76 0.05
N SER A 15 -10.79 -15.75 1.00
CA SER A 15 -11.25 -14.54 1.67
C SER A 15 -10.27 -14.02 2.72
N SER A 16 -9.45 -14.90 3.32
CA SER A 16 -8.25 -14.53 4.07
C SER A 16 -7.18 -14.16 3.06
N GLY A 17 -7.34 -12.94 2.53
CA GLY A 17 -6.61 -12.42 1.39
C GLY A 17 -5.12 -12.70 1.44
N PHE A 18 -4.56 -12.90 0.25
CA PHE A 18 -3.13 -12.85 0.02
C PHE A 18 -2.53 -11.71 0.84
N ALA A 19 -1.62 -12.05 1.75
CA ALA A 19 -0.94 -11.07 2.56
C ALA A 19 -0.10 -10.21 1.61
N LEU A 20 -0.58 -9.00 1.34
CA LEU A 20 0.06 -8.07 0.41
C LEU A 20 1.34 -7.54 1.07
N ASP A 21 2.47 -7.70 0.42
CA ASP A 21 3.73 -7.15 0.88
C ASP A 21 4.03 -5.82 0.17
N CYS A 22 4.35 -4.77 0.91
CA CYS A 22 4.64 -3.44 0.35
C CYS A 22 6.02 -2.93 0.77
N ILE A 23 6.57 -2.00 0.00
CA ILE A 23 7.72 -1.22 0.43
C ILE A 23 7.27 -0.27 1.54
N ARG A 24 7.99 -0.29 2.66
CA ARG A 24 7.82 0.58 3.80
C ARG A 24 9.00 1.53 3.93
N CYS A 25 8.73 2.81 3.78
CA CYS A 25 9.65 3.91 4.02
C CYS A 25 8.83 5.12 4.48
N VAL A 26 8.91 5.48 5.76
CA VAL A 26 8.21 6.64 6.32
C VAL A 26 9.26 7.49 7.05
N PRO A 27 9.72 8.60 6.45
CA PRO A 27 10.66 9.51 7.11
C PRO A 27 10.07 10.04 8.44
N PRO A 28 10.91 10.25 9.47
CA PRO A 28 10.44 10.79 10.76
C PRO A 28 9.90 12.21 10.63
N LYS A 29 10.45 13.00 9.71
CA LYS A 29 9.96 14.34 9.34
C LYS A 29 9.97 14.52 7.83
N ALA A 30 9.13 15.42 7.33
CA ALA A 30 9.14 15.80 5.93
C ALA A 30 10.48 16.43 5.55
N GLY A 31 11.06 15.99 4.43
CA GLY A 31 12.38 16.40 3.97
C GLY A 31 13.54 15.54 4.51
N GLU A 32 13.31 14.68 5.50
CA GLU A 32 14.28 13.67 5.93
C GLU A 32 14.16 12.40 5.09
N THR A 33 15.09 11.47 5.30
CA THR A 33 15.14 10.18 4.60
C THR A 33 14.70 9.02 5.51
N CYS A 34 14.43 7.88 4.89
CA CYS A 34 14.18 6.61 5.56
C CYS A 34 14.88 5.48 4.81
N THR A 35 15.17 4.39 5.52
CA THR A 35 15.61 3.14 4.90
C THR A 35 14.40 2.33 4.48
N ALA A 36 14.33 1.96 3.20
CA ALA A 36 13.26 1.10 2.70
C ALA A 36 13.35 -0.30 3.32
N SER A 37 12.20 -0.85 3.67
CA SER A 37 12.02 -2.21 4.20
C SER A 37 10.78 -2.83 3.57
N THR A 38 10.56 -4.12 3.75
CA THR A 38 9.30 -4.78 3.39
C THR A 38 8.38 -4.83 4.60
N GLU A 39 7.11 -4.51 4.42
CA GLU A 39 6.07 -4.73 5.41
C GLU A 39 4.93 -5.56 4.82
N THR A 40 4.49 -6.57 5.56
CA THR A 40 3.25 -7.29 5.26
C THR A 40 2.08 -6.47 5.74
N CYS A 41 1.13 -6.19 4.86
CA CYS A 41 0.02 -5.30 5.19
C CYS A 41 -0.89 -5.87 6.28
N PRO A 42 -1.25 -5.07 7.29
CA PRO A 42 -2.19 -5.48 8.32
C PRO A 42 -3.63 -5.57 7.75
N PRO A 43 -4.56 -6.22 8.47
CA PRO A 43 -5.96 -6.29 8.06
C PRO A 43 -6.55 -4.92 7.73
N GLY A 44 -7.32 -4.84 6.64
CA GLY A 44 -7.94 -3.60 6.17
C GLY A 44 -6.99 -2.65 5.42
N LYS A 45 -5.74 -3.04 5.17
CA LYS A 45 -4.81 -2.34 4.28
C LYS A 45 -4.54 -3.19 3.04
N ASP A 46 -5.40 -3.04 2.04
CA ASP A 46 -5.45 -3.85 0.82
C ASP A 46 -4.70 -3.22 -0.37
N ALA A 47 -3.88 -2.20 -0.13
CA ALA A 47 -3.11 -1.51 -1.17
C ALA A 47 -1.73 -1.06 -0.67
N CYS A 48 -0.77 -1.00 -1.60
CA CYS A 48 0.49 -0.29 -1.42
C CYS A 48 0.37 1.13 -1.96
N ALA A 49 0.91 2.10 -1.21
CA ALA A 49 0.95 3.51 -1.61
C ALA A 49 2.39 4.01 -1.68
N ALA A 50 2.72 4.77 -2.72
CA ALA A 50 3.93 5.58 -2.83
C ALA A 50 3.52 7.03 -3.06
N THR A 51 3.84 7.91 -2.11
CA THR A 51 3.33 9.28 -2.06
C THR A 51 4.47 10.29 -2.01
N LYS A 52 4.36 11.36 -2.80
CA LYS A 52 5.20 12.57 -2.72
C LYS A 52 4.30 13.78 -2.50
N PHE A 53 4.65 14.63 -1.55
CA PHE A 53 3.98 15.90 -1.33
C PHE A 53 4.59 16.98 -2.24
N LEU A 54 3.75 17.73 -2.93
CA LEU A 54 4.17 18.74 -3.91
C LEU A 54 4.45 20.12 -3.28
N ARG A 55 4.24 20.25 -1.97
CA ARG A 55 4.48 21.47 -1.20
C ARG A 55 5.64 21.27 -0.22
N PRO A 56 6.44 22.31 0.07
CA PRO A 56 7.44 22.27 1.13
C PRO A 56 6.84 21.72 2.44
N PRO A 57 7.51 20.78 3.13
CA PRO A 57 8.92 20.39 2.96
C PRO A 57 9.19 19.26 1.94
N TYR A 58 8.27 19.00 1.00
CA TYR A 58 8.40 17.95 -0.01
C TYR A 58 8.58 16.54 0.58
N GLY A 59 7.80 16.23 1.61
CA GLY A 59 7.82 14.90 2.22
C GLY A 59 7.45 13.78 1.23
N TYR A 60 7.76 12.56 1.60
CA TYR A 60 7.36 11.37 0.86
C TYR A 60 7.10 10.22 1.83
N TYR A 61 6.37 9.20 1.37
CA TYR A 61 6.31 7.91 2.06
C TYR A 61 5.96 6.78 1.11
N GLN A 62 6.33 5.57 1.52
CA GLN A 62 5.87 4.30 0.96
C GLN A 62 5.33 3.46 2.12
N LYS A 63 4.08 2.99 2.03
CA LYS A 63 3.46 2.13 3.06
C LYS A 63 2.21 1.43 2.56
N CYS A 64 1.74 0.46 3.34
CA CYS A 64 0.40 -0.11 3.26
C CYS A 64 -0.67 0.95 3.57
N MET A 65 -1.77 0.90 2.82
CA MET A 65 -2.92 1.80 2.93
C MET A 65 -4.19 1.03 2.52
N SER A 66 -5.38 1.53 2.87
CA SER A 66 -6.60 1.03 2.22
C SER A 66 -6.69 1.61 0.81
N MET A 67 -7.23 0.84 -0.14
CA MET A 67 -7.42 1.34 -1.50
C MET A 67 -8.33 2.59 -1.52
N SER A 68 -9.36 2.63 -0.67
CA SER A 68 -10.24 3.79 -0.53
C SER A 68 -9.49 5.05 -0.09
N ASP A 69 -8.65 4.98 0.95
CA ASP A 69 -7.85 6.13 1.39
C ASP A 69 -6.88 6.56 0.30
N CYS A 70 -6.26 5.59 -0.39
CA CYS A 70 -5.31 5.87 -1.46
C CYS A 70 -5.99 6.61 -2.62
N LYS A 71 -7.18 6.17 -3.03
CA LYS A 71 -8.00 6.85 -4.06
C LYS A 71 -8.50 8.22 -3.62
N MET A 72 -8.86 8.38 -2.35
CA MET A 72 -9.20 9.70 -1.81
C MET A 72 -8.01 10.66 -1.94
N LEU A 73 -6.80 10.22 -1.56
CA LEU A 73 -5.59 11.05 -1.69
C LEU A 73 -5.23 11.38 -3.15
N GLN A 74 -5.57 10.52 -4.13
CA GLN A 74 -5.39 10.82 -5.55
C GLN A 74 -6.18 12.05 -6.02
N THR A 75 -7.23 12.45 -5.30
CA THR A 75 -8.02 13.64 -5.64
C THR A 75 -7.39 14.95 -5.15
N ASN A 76 -6.34 14.89 -4.32
CA ASN A 76 -5.69 16.06 -3.76
C ASN A 76 -4.63 16.63 -4.72
N SER A 77 -4.77 17.89 -5.12
CA SER A 77 -3.88 18.57 -6.07
C SER A 77 -2.46 18.84 -5.54
N TYR A 78 -2.20 18.64 -4.25
CA TYR A 78 -0.89 18.82 -3.62
C TYR A 78 -0.18 17.50 -3.30
N ILE A 79 -0.73 16.37 -3.73
CA ILE A 79 -0.21 15.03 -3.46
C ILE A 79 -0.08 14.26 -4.78
N ASN A 80 1.12 13.74 -5.05
CA ASN A 80 1.32 12.75 -6.10
C ASN A 80 1.42 11.37 -5.46
N ILE A 81 0.45 10.49 -5.73
CA ILE A 81 0.35 9.17 -5.13
C ILE A 81 0.10 8.07 -6.15
N ASN A 82 0.94 7.03 -6.10
CA ASN A 82 0.78 5.78 -6.83
C ASN A 82 0.17 4.72 -5.90
N CYS A 83 -0.99 4.20 -6.29
CA CYS A 83 -1.75 3.16 -5.58
C CYS A 83 -1.74 1.86 -6.38
N CYS A 84 -1.48 0.72 -5.74
CA CYS A 84 -1.46 -0.58 -6.42
C CYS A 84 -1.67 -1.74 -5.43
N GLN A 85 -2.01 -2.94 -5.93
CA GLN A 85 -2.36 -4.13 -5.12
C GLN A 85 -1.54 -5.36 -5.53
N LYS A 86 -0.27 -5.16 -5.87
CA LYS A 86 0.69 -6.24 -6.16
C LYS A 86 1.86 -6.11 -5.19
N ASP A 87 2.53 -7.20 -4.89
CA ASP A 87 3.65 -7.14 -3.96
C ASP A 87 4.72 -6.15 -4.43
N LEU A 88 5.20 -5.32 -3.51
CA LEU A 88 6.26 -4.34 -3.67
C LEU A 88 6.05 -3.34 -4.82
N CYS A 89 4.80 -3.16 -5.26
CA CYS A 89 4.47 -2.37 -6.45
C CYS A 89 4.55 -0.84 -6.23
N ASN A 90 4.64 -0.40 -4.97
CA ASN A 90 4.67 1.01 -4.60
C ASN A 90 6.06 1.62 -4.78
N VAL A 91 6.60 1.53 -5.98
CA VAL A 91 7.78 2.30 -6.41
C VAL A 91 7.36 3.71 -6.82
N PHE A 92 8.25 4.69 -6.60
CA PHE A 92 8.05 6.04 -7.14
C PHE A 92 8.23 6.00 -8.66
N LYS A 93 7.18 6.32 -9.42
CA LYS A 93 7.21 6.30 -10.90
C LYS A 93 7.94 7.50 -11.52
N GLN A 94 8.99 7.99 -10.88
CA GLN A 94 9.63 9.25 -11.27
C GLN A 94 11.16 9.07 -11.28
N ASP A 95 11.61 8.14 -12.12
CA ASP A 95 12.98 7.89 -12.59
C ASP A 95 12.95 7.05 -13.91
N LEU A 96 12.05 7.41 -14.83
CA LEU A 96 11.99 6.93 -16.23
C LEU A 96 11.58 8.10 -17.12
#